data_AF-A0A954CTF2-F1
#
_entry.id   AF-A0A954CTF2-F1
#
_cell.length_a   1.000
_cell.length_b   1.000
_cell.length_c   1.000
_cell.angle_alpha   90.00
_cell.angle_beta   90.00
_cell.angle_gamma   90.00
#
_symmetry.space_group_name_H-M   'P 1'
#
loop_
_entity.id
_entity.type
_entity.pdbx_description
1 polymer ?
#
loop_
_entity_poly.entity_id
_entity_poly.type
_entity_poly.pdbx_seq_one_letter_code
_entity_poly.pdbx_strand_id
1 'polypeptide(L)'
;FQRSGSFSPAARDATAAAATELLGRMRSLLSDPQANSEEFSSRADAYTWAIQYLAGLSSMWAATKPLLLALRALATPAVSSDLRYWHVPDKPEPPRPWVWLPETLSAVPHTFAWLVERKDPELLSFKAELAGYCLDRLKSRKNDSGDGHPQLVEPDSIWRHAYVRAFMELGVNPKGRARKLLSWSSEHDPDPEVRKAASDAVSGLNARPDESRSHRRGIFAAFWWLRQAHFLSVGGELDVAGAQRTFRREVQRTNERRKTRNS
;
A
#
# COMPACT_ATOMS: atom_id res chain seq x y z
N PHE A 1 3.95 2.74 24.09
CA PHE A 1 5.30 3.28 23.83
C PHE A 1 5.53 4.53 24.66
N GLN A 2 5.97 4.37 25.92
CA GLN A 2 6.58 5.47 26.66
C GLN A 2 7.88 5.84 25.94
N ARG A 3 8.12 7.15 25.72
CA ARG A 3 9.41 7.65 25.20
C ARG A 3 10.45 7.54 26.32
N SER A 4 10.95 6.33 26.60
CA SER A 4 12.07 6.10 27.51
C SER A 4 13.34 5.80 26.71
N GLY A 5 14.36 6.63 26.91
CA GLY A 5 15.69 6.52 26.29
C GLY A 5 15.81 7.25 24.95
N SER A 6 16.38 8.46 24.94
CA SER A 6 16.76 9.11 23.69
C SER A 6 17.95 8.38 23.08
N PHE A 7 17.69 7.42 22.19
CA PHE A 7 18.73 6.89 21.31
C PHE A 7 19.48 8.04 20.64
N SER A 8 20.81 7.93 20.54
CA SER A 8 21.60 8.84 19.74
C SER A 8 21.16 8.78 18.27
N PRO A 9 21.35 9.86 17.48
CA PRO A 9 21.04 9.83 16.04
C PRO A 9 21.67 8.63 15.33
N ALA A 10 22.95 8.33 15.61
CA ALA A 10 23.65 7.18 15.04
C ALA A 10 22.99 5.83 15.39
N ALA A 11 22.52 5.65 16.64
CA ALA A 11 21.84 4.43 17.04
C ALA A 11 20.46 4.30 16.36
N ARG A 12 19.76 5.41 16.12
CA ARG A 12 18.50 5.41 15.36
C ARG A 12 18.72 5.02 13.91
N ASP A 13 19.72 5.59 13.26
CA ASP A 13 20.05 5.32 11.86
C ASP A 13 20.48 3.86 11.67
N ALA A 14 21.34 3.34 12.56
CA ALA A 14 21.75 1.94 12.54
C ALA A 14 20.55 0.99 12.74
N THR A 15 19.64 1.32 13.66
CA THR A 15 18.43 0.51 13.90
C THR A 15 17.49 0.54 12.70
N ALA A 16 17.28 1.71 12.08
CA ALA A 16 16.46 1.84 10.88
C ALA A 16 17.05 1.08 9.68
N ALA A 17 18.39 1.09 9.53
CA ALA A 17 19.08 0.33 8.50
C ALA A 17 18.91 -1.19 8.72
N ALA A 18 19.11 -1.68 9.94
CA ALA A 18 18.91 -3.10 10.28
C ALA A 18 17.45 -3.55 10.07
N ALA A 19 16.47 -2.73 10.46
CA ALA A 19 15.05 -2.99 10.21
C ALA A 19 14.75 -3.05 8.70
N THR A 20 15.30 -2.13 7.92
CA THR A 20 15.15 -2.11 6.45
C THR A 20 15.76 -3.35 5.81
N GLU A 21 16.95 -3.76 6.25
CA GLU A 21 17.62 -4.97 5.77
C GLU A 21 16.79 -6.22 6.08
N LEU A 22 16.28 -6.35 7.31
CA LEU A 22 15.43 -7.47 7.70
C LEU A 22 14.18 -7.59 6.83
N LEU A 23 13.51 -6.47 6.53
CA LEU A 23 12.34 -6.45 5.64
C LEU A 23 12.71 -6.68 4.17
N GLY A 24 13.93 -6.33 3.77
CA GLY A 24 14.50 -6.72 2.48
C GLY A 24 14.63 -8.24 2.36
N ARG A 25 15.16 -8.90 3.39
CA ARG A 25 15.24 -10.38 3.45
C ARG A 25 13.85 -11.02 3.46
N MET A 26 12.88 -10.44 4.17
CA MET A 26 11.47 -10.88 4.11
C MET A 26 10.95 -10.85 2.68
N ARG A 27 11.17 -9.76 1.93
CA ARG A 27 10.74 -9.69 0.53
C ARG A 27 11.38 -10.78 -0.32
N SER A 28 12.68 -11.02 -0.16
CA SER A 28 13.38 -12.09 -0.90
C SER A 28 12.80 -13.47 -0.60
N LEU A 29 12.50 -13.77 0.66
CA LEU A 29 11.79 -14.99 1.05
C LEU A 29 10.44 -15.12 0.34
N LEU A 30 9.65 -14.04 0.35
CA LEU A 30 8.30 -14.05 -0.23
C LEU A 30 8.26 -14.07 -1.76
N SER A 31 9.33 -13.64 -2.43
CA SER A 31 9.46 -13.74 -3.89
C SER A 31 9.74 -15.16 -4.39
N ASP A 32 10.12 -16.07 -3.49
CA ASP A 32 10.28 -17.47 -3.82
C ASP A 32 8.89 -18.14 -3.93
N PRO A 33 8.51 -18.74 -5.07
CA PRO A 33 7.26 -19.52 -5.17
C PRO A 33 7.20 -20.69 -4.17
N GLN A 34 8.34 -21.15 -3.67
CA GLN A 34 8.47 -22.19 -2.64
C GLN A 34 8.65 -21.59 -1.23
N ALA A 35 8.32 -20.31 -1.03
CA ALA A 35 8.45 -19.62 0.24
C ALA A 35 7.94 -20.49 1.40
N ASN A 36 8.86 -20.79 2.33
CA ASN A 36 8.55 -21.62 3.46
C ASN A 36 7.71 -20.82 4.48
N SER A 37 6.44 -21.21 4.65
CA SER A 37 5.52 -20.60 5.62
C SER A 37 6.03 -20.71 7.05
N GLU A 38 6.74 -21.79 7.40
CA GLU A 38 7.35 -21.99 8.71
C GLU A 38 8.51 -21.01 8.94
N GLU A 39 9.36 -20.80 7.93
CA GLU A 39 10.45 -19.81 8.02
C GLU A 39 9.88 -18.40 8.22
N PHE A 40 8.85 -18.03 7.46
CA PHE A 40 8.18 -16.74 7.64
C PHE A 40 7.59 -16.61 9.05
N SER A 41 6.83 -17.62 9.51
CA SER A 41 6.20 -17.61 10.83
C SER A 41 7.22 -17.52 11.96
N SER A 42 8.37 -18.20 11.85
CA SER A 42 9.45 -18.14 12.85
C SER A 42 10.06 -16.73 13.01
N ARG A 43 9.89 -15.85 12.02
CA ARG A 43 10.44 -14.49 11.99
C ARG A 43 9.37 -13.38 12.06
N ALA A 44 8.09 -13.73 12.12
CA ALA A 44 6.98 -12.79 12.06
C ALA A 44 7.03 -11.72 13.17
N ASP A 45 7.48 -12.09 14.38
CA ASP A 45 7.66 -11.14 15.48
C ASP A 45 8.78 -10.15 15.17
N ALA A 46 9.91 -10.61 14.64
CA ALA A 46 11.02 -9.74 14.25
C ALA A 46 10.61 -8.76 13.14
N TYR A 47 9.80 -9.21 12.18
CA TYR A 47 9.23 -8.33 11.15
C TYR A 47 8.28 -7.29 11.76
N THR A 48 7.44 -7.70 12.70
CA THR A 48 6.52 -6.81 13.42
C THR A 48 7.29 -5.73 14.18
N TRP A 49 8.36 -6.09 14.89
CA TRP A 49 9.24 -5.14 15.55
C TRP A 49 9.90 -4.18 14.57
N ALA A 50 10.45 -4.67 13.46
CA ALA A 50 11.06 -3.83 12.44
C ALA A 50 10.08 -2.78 11.88
N ILE A 51 8.83 -3.18 11.61
CA ILE A 51 7.78 -2.26 11.15
C ILE A 51 7.45 -1.21 12.22
N GLN A 52 7.29 -1.61 13.48
CA GLN A 52 7.02 -0.69 14.57
C GLN A 52 8.15 0.31 14.79
N TYR A 53 9.41 -0.14 14.71
CA TYR A 53 10.58 0.72 14.81
C TYR A 53 10.65 1.71 13.66
N LEU A 54 10.44 1.28 12.41
CA LEU A 54 10.43 2.19 11.26
C LEU A 54 9.32 3.22 11.36
N ALA A 55 8.12 2.80 11.77
CA ALA A 55 6.99 3.72 11.93
C ALA A 55 7.21 4.71 13.09
N GLY A 56 7.77 4.25 14.21
CA GLY A 56 7.96 5.08 15.41
C GLY A 56 9.21 5.97 15.39
N LEU A 57 10.28 5.56 14.71
CA LEU A 57 11.56 6.29 14.67
C LEU A 57 11.82 7.03 13.35
N SER A 58 11.16 6.63 12.26
CA SER A 58 11.35 7.24 10.93
C SER A 58 10.04 7.84 10.42
N SER A 59 9.21 7.06 9.74
CA SER A 59 7.91 7.51 9.24
C SER A 59 6.98 6.34 8.92
N MET A 60 5.68 6.61 8.85
CA MET A 60 4.71 5.62 8.34
C MET A 60 5.08 5.12 6.94
N TRP A 61 5.66 5.96 6.09
CA TRP A 61 6.10 5.55 4.76
C TRP A 61 7.27 4.57 4.81
N ALA A 62 8.26 4.83 5.68
CA ALA A 62 9.39 3.94 5.89
C ALA A 62 8.94 2.52 6.30
N ALA A 63 7.88 2.42 7.10
CA ALA A 63 7.26 1.15 7.48
C ALA A 63 6.39 0.53 6.38
N THR A 64 5.60 1.34 5.67
CA THR A 64 4.62 0.87 4.68
C THR A 64 5.26 0.40 3.38
N LYS A 65 6.28 1.11 2.89
CA LYS A 65 6.90 0.81 1.59
C LYS A 65 7.44 -0.64 1.52
N PRO A 66 8.19 -1.15 2.52
CA PRO A 66 8.61 -2.55 2.51
C PRO A 66 7.44 -3.53 2.48
N LEU A 67 6.34 -3.25 3.19
CA LEU A 67 5.14 -4.11 3.18
C LEU A 67 4.47 -4.15 1.79
N LEU A 68 4.42 -3.01 1.09
CA LEU A 68 3.89 -2.97 -0.29
C LEU A 68 4.78 -3.74 -1.27
N LEU A 69 6.10 -3.64 -1.10
CA LEU A 69 7.05 -4.41 -1.90
C LEU A 69 6.96 -5.91 -1.61
N ALA A 70 6.74 -6.29 -0.35
CA ALA A 70 6.53 -7.66 0.07
C ALA A 70 5.21 -8.23 -0.44
N LEU A 71 4.11 -7.47 -0.33
CA LEU A 71 2.82 -7.85 -0.91
C LEU A 71 2.94 -8.06 -2.43
N ARG A 72 3.59 -7.14 -3.15
CA ARG A 72 3.82 -7.28 -4.59
C ARG A 72 4.66 -8.50 -4.96
N ALA A 73 5.60 -8.90 -4.10
CA ALA A 73 6.51 -10.01 -4.34
C ALA A 73 5.89 -11.38 -4.03
N LEU A 74 4.94 -11.42 -3.11
CA LEU A 74 4.30 -12.65 -2.65
C LEU A 74 3.59 -13.37 -3.81
N ALA A 75 3.94 -14.64 -4.04
CA ALA A 75 3.38 -15.45 -5.11
C ALA A 75 2.00 -16.06 -4.80
N THR A 76 1.56 -16.01 -3.54
CA THR A 76 0.32 -16.62 -3.07
C THR A 76 -0.68 -15.57 -2.56
N PRO A 77 -2.00 -15.87 -2.54
CA PRO A 77 -2.99 -14.97 -1.96
C PRO A 77 -2.66 -14.61 -0.50
N ALA A 78 -2.73 -13.31 -0.17
CA ALA A 78 -2.61 -12.79 1.21
C ALA A 78 -3.97 -12.45 1.83
N VAL A 79 -5.04 -12.54 1.04
CA VAL A 79 -6.41 -12.17 1.40
C VAL A 79 -7.36 -13.21 0.83
N SER A 80 -8.56 -13.31 1.40
CA SER A 80 -9.63 -14.14 0.82
C SER A 80 -10.19 -13.51 -0.48
N SER A 81 -11.03 -14.24 -1.20
CA SER A 81 -11.67 -13.79 -2.46
C SER A 81 -12.55 -12.54 -2.33
N ASP A 82 -12.99 -12.19 -1.12
CA ASP A 82 -13.68 -10.93 -0.81
C ASP A 82 -12.74 -9.86 -0.22
N LEU A 83 -11.42 -10.01 -0.43
CA LEU A 83 -10.33 -9.16 0.05
C LEU A 83 -10.24 -9.01 1.59
N ARG A 84 -10.92 -9.86 2.36
CA ARG A 84 -10.78 -9.81 3.82
C ARG A 84 -9.41 -10.33 4.24
N TYR A 85 -8.92 -9.72 5.31
CA TYR A 85 -7.70 -10.12 6.01
C TYR A 85 -7.95 -10.30 7.51
N TRP A 86 -9.21 -10.46 7.92
CA TRP A 86 -9.59 -10.68 9.32
C TRP A 86 -10.60 -11.83 9.41
N HIS A 87 -10.60 -12.51 10.55
CA HIS A 87 -11.55 -13.58 10.82
C HIS A 87 -13.00 -13.06 10.86
N VAL A 88 -13.90 -13.78 10.20
CA VAL A 88 -15.34 -13.59 10.26
C VAL A 88 -15.96 -14.98 10.44
N PRO A 89 -16.84 -15.18 11.45
CA PRO A 89 -17.56 -16.44 11.60
C PRO A 89 -18.25 -16.87 10.30
N ASP A 90 -18.30 -18.18 10.06
CA ASP A 90 -18.95 -18.80 8.90
C ASP A 90 -18.37 -18.44 7.53
N LYS A 91 -17.15 -17.90 7.52
CA LYS A 91 -16.40 -17.63 6.30
C LYS A 91 -15.05 -18.34 6.30
N PRO A 92 -14.49 -18.69 5.12
CA PRO A 92 -13.15 -19.24 5.04
C PRO A 92 -12.11 -18.36 5.74
N GLU A 93 -11.17 -18.98 6.43
CA GLU A 93 -10.06 -18.26 7.05
C GLU A 93 -9.25 -17.49 5.99
N PRO A 94 -8.79 -16.27 6.31
CA PRO A 94 -7.79 -15.60 5.51
C PRO A 94 -6.51 -16.46 5.35
N PRO A 95 -5.80 -16.38 4.21
CA PRO A 95 -4.62 -17.21 3.96
C PRO A 95 -3.50 -16.95 4.98
N ARG A 96 -3.21 -17.93 5.85
CA ARG A 96 -2.09 -17.86 6.79
C ARG A 96 -0.84 -18.52 6.20
N PRO A 97 0.37 -18.00 6.52
CA PRO A 97 0.64 -16.85 7.39
C PRO A 97 0.56 -15.49 6.66
N TRP A 98 0.27 -15.49 5.36
CA TRP A 98 0.39 -14.34 4.47
C TRP A 98 -0.53 -13.16 4.78
N VAL A 99 -1.65 -13.42 5.45
CA VAL A 99 -2.57 -12.41 5.98
C VAL A 99 -1.89 -11.36 6.86
N TRP A 100 -0.73 -11.70 7.45
CA TRP A 100 0.09 -10.76 8.21
C TRP A 100 0.43 -9.48 7.42
N LEU A 101 0.66 -9.58 6.10
CA LEU A 101 1.00 -8.42 5.26
C LEU A 101 -0.14 -7.39 5.20
N PRO A 102 -1.35 -7.73 4.71
CA PRO A 102 -2.46 -6.78 4.69
C PRO A 102 -2.92 -6.35 6.09
N GLU A 103 -2.83 -7.23 7.10
CA GLU A 103 -3.08 -6.85 8.49
C GLU A 103 -2.14 -5.73 8.95
N THR A 104 -0.83 -5.94 8.77
CA THR A 104 0.20 -5.00 9.20
C THR A 104 0.14 -3.70 8.41
N LEU A 105 -0.10 -3.79 7.10
CA LEU A 105 -0.29 -2.63 6.22
C LEU A 105 -1.43 -1.73 6.72
N SER A 106 -2.56 -2.32 7.08
CA SER A 106 -3.72 -1.61 7.65
C SER A 106 -3.46 -1.13 9.08
N ALA A 107 -2.62 -1.84 9.87
CA ALA A 107 -2.31 -1.48 11.24
C ALA A 107 -1.44 -0.23 11.36
N VAL A 108 -0.48 0.00 10.46
CA VAL A 108 0.42 1.17 10.50
C VAL A 108 -0.34 2.51 10.62
N PRO A 109 -1.23 2.89 9.68
CA PRO A 109 -1.98 4.14 9.80
C PRO A 109 -3.05 4.09 10.90
N HIS A 110 -3.36 2.93 11.48
CA HIS A 110 -4.27 2.82 12.63
C HIS A 110 -3.57 3.07 13.97
N THR A 111 -2.29 2.73 14.07
CA THR A 111 -1.50 2.75 15.30
C THR A 111 -0.71 4.05 15.44
N PHE A 112 -0.15 4.55 14.33
CA PHE A 112 0.79 5.66 14.36
C PHE A 112 0.18 7.01 13.99
N ALA A 113 -0.99 7.03 13.36
CA ALA A 113 -1.75 8.28 13.19
C ALA A 113 -2.36 8.71 14.54
N TRP A 114 -1.74 9.72 15.16
CA TRP A 114 -2.10 10.19 16.50
C TRP A 114 -3.45 10.94 16.48
N LEU A 115 -3.71 11.67 15.39
CA LEU A 115 -4.96 12.37 15.11
C LEU A 115 -5.68 11.66 13.95
N VAL A 116 -6.91 11.24 14.16
CA VAL A 116 -7.79 10.70 13.09
C VAL A 116 -8.25 11.82 12.13
N GLU A 117 -7.59 12.99 12.17
CA GLU A 117 -8.14 14.24 11.67
C GLU A 117 -7.62 14.62 10.28
N ARG A 118 -8.44 15.43 9.62
CA ARG A 118 -8.23 16.03 8.29
C ARG A 118 -7.01 16.95 8.20
N LYS A 119 -6.27 17.15 9.29
CA LYS A 119 -5.11 18.05 9.36
C LYS A 119 -3.86 17.39 9.95
N ASP A 120 -3.85 16.07 10.15
CA ASP A 120 -2.65 15.37 10.62
C ASP A 120 -1.53 15.51 9.56
N PRO A 121 -0.47 16.27 9.83
CA PRO A 121 0.61 16.51 8.86
C PRO A 121 1.35 15.22 8.51
N GLU A 122 1.39 14.26 9.43
CA GLU A 122 2.03 12.96 9.22
C GLU A 122 1.21 12.12 8.23
N LEU A 123 -0.12 12.08 8.38
CA LEU A 123 -1.01 11.44 7.40
C LEU A 123 -0.92 12.11 6.03
N LEU A 124 -0.82 13.44 5.97
CA LEU A 124 -0.64 14.17 4.72
C LEU A 124 0.69 13.84 4.03
N SER A 125 1.80 13.82 4.78
CA SER A 125 3.11 13.40 4.27
C SER A 125 3.07 11.98 3.75
N PHE A 126 2.57 11.04 4.57
CA PHE A 126 2.46 9.64 4.21
C PHE A 126 1.63 9.42 2.94
N LYS A 127 0.51 10.12 2.84
CA LYS A 127 -0.38 10.10 1.67
C LYS A 127 0.32 10.65 0.41
N ALA A 128 1.10 11.72 0.53
CA ALA A 128 1.89 12.28 -0.57
C ALA A 128 3.02 11.33 -1.01
N GLU A 129 3.69 10.66 -0.07
CA GLU A 129 4.71 9.65 -0.35
C GLU A 129 4.12 8.43 -1.05
N LEU A 130 2.99 7.91 -0.58
CA LEU A 130 2.26 6.80 -1.20
C LEU A 130 1.77 7.17 -2.61
N ALA A 131 1.26 8.39 -2.82
CA ALA A 131 0.86 8.86 -4.14
C ALA A 131 2.08 8.99 -5.07
N GLY A 132 3.19 9.49 -4.55
CA GLY A 132 4.45 9.58 -5.27
C GLY A 132 4.95 8.22 -5.72
N TYR A 133 4.87 7.23 -4.83
CA TYR A 133 5.19 5.84 -5.14
C TYR A 133 4.31 5.29 -6.25
N CYS A 134 2.98 5.42 -6.17
CA CYS A 134 2.06 4.95 -7.21
C CYS A 134 2.41 5.54 -8.58
N LEU A 135 2.65 6.86 -8.64
CA LEU A 135 3.06 7.54 -9.89
C LEU A 135 4.41 7.07 -10.42
N ASP A 136 5.38 6.77 -9.53
CA ASP A 136 6.70 6.30 -9.94
C ASP A 136 6.67 4.89 -10.54
N ARG A 137 5.63 4.10 -10.28
CA ARG A 137 5.43 2.76 -10.88
C ARG A 137 4.90 2.81 -12.32
N LEU A 138 4.35 3.93 -12.77
CA LEU A 138 3.76 4.10 -14.11
C LEU A 138 4.78 4.53 -15.18
N LYS A 139 6.06 4.66 -14.82
CA LYS A 139 7.10 5.16 -15.74
C LYS A 139 7.77 4.03 -16.51
N SER A 140 8.40 4.38 -17.62
CA SER A 140 9.48 3.58 -18.21
C SER A 140 10.74 3.61 -17.34
N ARG A 141 11.58 2.59 -17.49
CA ARG A 141 12.92 2.53 -16.88
C ARG A 141 13.88 3.42 -17.66
N LYS A 142 14.81 4.07 -16.95
CA LYS A 142 15.72 5.12 -17.49
C LYS A 142 16.71 4.66 -18.57
N ASN A 143 16.82 3.36 -18.86
CA ASN A 143 17.89 2.80 -19.70
C ASN A 143 17.39 2.13 -20.99
N ASP A 144 16.15 2.40 -21.41
CA ASP A 144 15.55 1.68 -22.53
C ASP A 144 15.65 2.47 -23.84
N SER A 145 16.78 2.26 -24.50
CA SER A 145 17.08 2.69 -25.87
C SER A 145 17.27 1.45 -26.75
N GLY A 146 16.21 0.69 -27.00
CA GLY A 146 16.25 -0.46 -27.91
C GLY A 146 14.95 -1.25 -27.87
N ASP A 147 14.37 -1.51 -29.05
CA ASP A 147 13.30 -2.48 -29.31
C ASP A 147 11.83 -2.05 -29.14
N GLY A 148 11.55 -0.74 -29.20
CA GLY A 148 10.24 -0.22 -29.62
C GLY A 148 9.09 -0.28 -28.62
N HIS A 149 9.23 -0.95 -27.47
CA HIS A 149 8.26 -0.92 -26.37
C HIS A 149 8.92 -0.49 -25.05
N PRO A 150 8.37 0.50 -24.32
CA PRO A 150 8.98 0.98 -23.10
C PRO A 150 8.96 -0.10 -22.01
N GLN A 151 10.13 -0.50 -21.51
CA GLN A 151 10.23 -1.35 -20.33
C GLN A 151 9.73 -0.58 -19.10
N LEU A 152 8.59 -1.00 -18.57
CA LEU A 152 7.93 -0.33 -17.45
C LEU A 152 8.58 -0.69 -16.11
N VAL A 153 8.49 0.25 -15.16
CA VAL A 153 8.90 0.02 -13.76
C VAL A 153 8.04 -1.08 -13.12
N GLU A 154 6.73 -1.05 -13.32
CA GLU A 154 5.80 -2.13 -13.00
C GLU A 154 5.42 -2.91 -14.28
N PRO A 155 5.89 -4.16 -14.45
CA PRO A 155 5.58 -4.95 -15.64
C PRO A 155 4.13 -5.45 -15.68
N ASP A 156 3.46 -5.65 -14.55
CA ASP A 156 2.11 -6.21 -14.48
C ASP A 156 1.04 -5.12 -14.65
N SER A 157 0.16 -5.28 -15.66
CA SER A 157 -0.88 -4.30 -15.96
C SER A 157 -1.96 -4.22 -14.87
N ILE A 158 -2.26 -5.31 -14.17
CA ILE A 158 -3.19 -5.33 -13.03
C ILE A 158 -2.69 -4.38 -11.94
N TRP A 159 -1.39 -4.43 -11.64
CA TRP A 159 -0.76 -3.53 -10.67
C TRP A 159 -0.70 -2.09 -11.18
N ARG A 160 -0.37 -1.85 -12.46
CA ARG A 160 -0.39 -0.49 -13.02
C ARG A 160 -1.78 0.14 -12.94
N HIS A 161 -2.82 -0.61 -13.31
CA HIS A 161 -4.20 -0.16 -13.18
C HIS A 161 -4.52 0.19 -11.72
N ALA A 162 -4.18 -0.69 -10.78
CA ALA A 162 -4.39 -0.41 -9.36
C ALA A 162 -3.57 0.78 -8.84
N TYR A 163 -2.36 1.04 -9.34
CA TYR A 163 -1.58 2.23 -8.98
C TYR A 163 -2.27 3.52 -9.44
N VAL A 164 -2.88 3.54 -10.64
CA VAL A 164 -3.68 4.68 -11.11
C VAL A 164 -4.88 4.89 -10.19
N ARG A 165 -5.64 3.83 -9.90
CA ARG A 165 -6.84 3.92 -9.04
C ARG A 165 -6.46 4.35 -7.62
N ALA A 166 -5.45 3.73 -7.02
CA ALA A 166 -4.93 4.08 -5.70
C ALA A 166 -4.48 5.54 -5.64
N PHE A 167 -3.76 6.04 -6.65
CA PHE A 167 -3.38 7.45 -6.75
C PHE A 167 -4.60 8.38 -6.70
N MET A 168 -5.66 8.05 -7.46
CA MET A 168 -6.90 8.84 -7.46
C MET A 168 -7.62 8.84 -6.11
N GLU A 169 -7.61 7.72 -5.38
CA GLU A 169 -8.18 7.67 -4.03
C GLU A 169 -7.42 8.52 -3.01
N LEU A 170 -6.11 8.70 -3.23
CA LEU A 170 -5.31 9.59 -2.43
C LEU A 170 -5.69 11.04 -2.77
N GLY A 171 -5.82 11.45 -4.03
CA GLY A 171 -6.26 12.83 -4.32
C GLY A 171 -5.28 13.88 -3.78
N VAL A 172 -3.99 13.60 -3.93
CA VAL A 172 -2.88 14.55 -3.72
C VAL A 172 -1.96 14.49 -4.93
N ASN A 173 -1.38 15.63 -5.32
CA ASN A 173 -0.46 15.71 -6.47
C ASN A 173 0.96 16.06 -6.00
N PRO A 174 1.74 15.07 -5.52
CA PRO A 174 3.07 15.33 -4.98
C PRO A 174 4.00 15.86 -6.07
N LYS A 175 4.64 17.01 -5.77
CA LYS A 175 5.58 17.71 -6.65
C LYS A 175 4.99 18.14 -8.01
N GLY A 176 3.66 18.22 -8.13
CA GLY A 176 2.98 18.68 -9.35
C GLY A 176 3.14 17.76 -10.57
N ARG A 177 3.60 16.50 -10.39
CA ARG A 177 4.02 15.62 -11.49
C ARG A 177 2.91 14.75 -12.08
N ALA A 178 1.74 14.69 -11.44
CA ALA A 178 0.70 13.72 -11.78
C ALA A 178 0.23 13.86 -13.24
N ARG A 179 -0.07 15.08 -13.69
CA ARG A 179 -0.55 15.33 -15.06
C ARG A 179 0.42 14.75 -16.10
N LYS A 180 1.70 15.10 -15.99
CA LYS A 180 2.73 14.61 -16.93
C LYS A 180 2.78 13.08 -17.01
N LEU A 181 2.80 12.42 -15.85
CA LEU A 181 2.97 10.97 -15.78
C LEU A 181 1.71 10.21 -16.21
N LEU A 182 0.53 10.69 -15.82
CA LEU A 182 -0.74 10.09 -16.22
C LEU A 182 -1.04 10.33 -17.69
N SER A 183 -0.75 11.51 -18.24
CA SER A 183 -0.87 11.75 -19.70
C SER A 183 0.04 10.80 -20.48
N TRP A 184 1.30 10.66 -20.08
CA TRP A 184 2.22 9.71 -20.71
C TRP A 184 1.66 8.28 -20.66
N SER A 185 1.19 7.81 -19.49
CA SER A 185 0.61 6.47 -19.34
C SER A 185 -0.67 6.31 -20.16
N SER A 186 -1.52 7.33 -20.25
CA SER A 186 -2.74 7.28 -21.06
C SER A 186 -2.50 7.12 -22.56
N GLU A 187 -1.33 7.57 -23.03
CA GLU A 187 -0.93 7.50 -24.44
C GLU A 187 -0.07 6.26 -24.74
N HIS A 188 0.80 5.86 -23.81
CA HIS A 188 1.90 4.92 -24.09
C HIS A 188 1.86 3.61 -23.29
N ASP A 189 0.97 3.44 -22.30
CA ASP A 189 0.87 2.15 -21.61
C ASP A 189 0.43 1.06 -22.61
N PRO A 190 1.05 -0.12 -22.64
CA PRO A 190 0.65 -1.20 -23.55
C PRO A 190 -0.77 -1.71 -23.26
N ASP A 191 -1.24 -1.62 -22.02
CA ASP A 191 -2.54 -2.14 -21.63
C ASP A 191 -3.67 -1.09 -21.83
N PRO A 192 -4.74 -1.39 -22.59
CA PRO A 192 -5.82 -0.45 -22.87
C PRO A 192 -6.61 -0.02 -21.64
N GLU A 193 -6.78 -0.89 -20.63
CA GLU A 193 -7.50 -0.55 -19.40
C GLU A 193 -6.65 0.38 -18.52
N VAL A 194 -5.33 0.21 -18.52
CA VAL A 194 -4.42 1.15 -17.87
C VAL A 194 -4.46 2.51 -18.58
N ARG A 195 -4.43 2.54 -19.91
CA ARG A 195 -4.55 3.80 -20.68
C ARG A 195 -5.83 4.54 -20.36
N LYS A 196 -6.96 3.83 -20.35
CA LYS A 196 -8.27 4.37 -19.99
C LYS A 196 -8.30 4.92 -18.57
N ALA A 197 -7.86 4.14 -17.58
CA ALA A 197 -7.80 4.58 -16.20
C ALA A 197 -6.92 5.83 -16.02
N ALA A 198 -5.79 5.90 -16.73
CA ALA A 198 -4.90 7.05 -16.70
C ALA A 198 -5.55 8.29 -17.35
N SER A 199 -6.28 8.13 -18.45
CA SER A 199 -7.04 9.21 -19.09
C SER A 199 -8.14 9.77 -18.18
N ASP A 200 -8.90 8.88 -17.53
CA ASP A 200 -9.90 9.24 -16.52
C ASP A 200 -9.25 9.99 -15.35
N ALA A 201 -8.07 9.54 -14.92
CA ALA A 201 -7.30 10.18 -13.86
C ALA A 201 -6.82 11.59 -14.25
N VAL A 202 -6.31 11.79 -15.47
CA VAL A 202 -5.94 13.13 -15.99
C VAL A 202 -7.14 14.07 -15.95
N SER A 203 -8.31 13.60 -16.39
CA SER A 203 -9.55 14.38 -16.39
C SER A 203 -9.97 14.75 -14.97
N GLY A 204 -9.84 13.81 -14.02
CA GLY A 204 -10.14 14.00 -12.61
C GLY A 204 -9.20 14.95 -11.87
N LEU A 205 -7.98 15.19 -12.36
CA LEU A 205 -7.04 16.15 -11.73
C LEU A 205 -7.55 17.60 -11.73
N ASN A 206 -8.45 17.93 -12.67
CA ASN A 206 -9.04 19.27 -12.77
C ASN A 206 -10.24 19.45 -11.83
N ALA A 207 -10.73 18.37 -11.22
CA ALA A 207 -11.79 18.47 -10.24
C ALA A 207 -11.28 19.19 -8.98
N ARG A 208 -12.13 20.05 -8.40
CA ARG A 208 -11.82 20.71 -7.13
C ARG A 208 -11.55 19.63 -6.08
N PRO A 209 -10.44 19.70 -5.32
CA PRO A 209 -10.19 18.75 -4.26
C PRO A 209 -11.37 18.69 -3.30
N ASP A 210 -11.90 17.48 -3.07
CA ASP A 210 -12.93 17.30 -2.05
C ASP A 210 -12.26 17.39 -0.68
N GLU A 211 -12.22 18.61 -0.15
CA GLU A 211 -11.67 18.90 1.17
C GLU A 211 -12.42 18.13 2.27
N SER A 212 -13.68 17.70 2.04
CA SER A 212 -14.48 16.92 2.99
C SER A 212 -14.00 15.48 3.15
N ARG A 213 -13.19 14.99 2.20
CA ARG A 213 -12.70 13.61 2.18
C ARG A 213 -11.63 13.36 3.24
N SER A 214 -11.89 12.41 4.14
CA SER A 214 -10.91 11.96 5.14
C SER A 214 -9.64 11.39 4.49
N HIS A 215 -8.47 11.86 4.92
CA HIS A 215 -7.17 11.34 4.46
C HIS A 215 -7.01 9.85 4.74
N ARG A 216 -7.43 9.41 5.92
CA ARG A 216 -7.45 7.99 6.30
C ARG A 216 -8.30 7.18 5.33
N ARG A 217 -9.51 7.63 4.99
CA ARG A 217 -10.37 6.94 4.01
C ARG A 217 -9.68 6.82 2.63
N GLY A 218 -8.97 7.86 2.18
CA GLY A 218 -8.19 7.80 0.94
C GLY A 218 -7.07 6.75 0.98
N ILE A 219 -6.34 6.67 2.09
CA ILE A 219 -5.28 5.66 2.29
C ILE A 219 -5.86 4.23 2.26
N PHE A 220 -6.94 3.98 2.98
CA PHE A 220 -7.57 2.64 3.01
C PHE A 220 -8.18 2.25 1.66
N ALA A 221 -8.75 3.21 0.93
CA ALA A 221 -9.19 2.99 -0.44
C ALA A 221 -8.02 2.66 -1.38
N ALA A 222 -6.88 3.33 -1.23
CA ALA A 222 -5.67 2.99 -1.97
C ALA A 222 -5.18 1.56 -1.64
N PHE A 223 -5.12 1.17 -0.36
CA PHE A 223 -4.76 -0.19 0.04
C PHE A 223 -5.75 -1.24 -0.47
N TRP A 224 -7.03 -0.91 -0.57
CA TRP A 224 -8.03 -1.80 -1.17
C TRP A 224 -7.70 -2.11 -2.64
N TRP A 225 -7.37 -1.11 -3.45
CA TRP A 225 -6.93 -1.32 -4.85
C TRP A 225 -5.65 -2.16 -4.93
N LEU A 226 -4.67 -1.92 -4.05
CA LEU A 226 -3.40 -2.67 -4.06
C LEU A 226 -3.58 -4.14 -3.64
N ARG A 227 -4.48 -4.43 -2.69
CA ARG A 227 -4.82 -5.82 -2.33
C ARG A 227 -5.60 -6.53 -3.42
N GLN A 228 -6.48 -5.81 -4.12
CA GLN A 228 -7.16 -6.35 -5.28
C GLN A 228 -6.17 -6.73 -6.38
N ALA A 229 -5.20 -5.86 -6.67
CA ALA A 229 -4.14 -6.17 -7.63
C ALA A 229 -3.34 -7.39 -7.21
N HIS A 230 -2.90 -7.45 -5.94
CA HIS A 230 -2.25 -8.65 -5.41
C HIS A 230 -3.03 -9.92 -5.69
N PHE A 231 -4.29 -9.95 -5.25
CA PHE A 231 -5.13 -11.13 -5.33
C PHE A 231 -5.37 -11.57 -6.78
N LEU A 232 -5.62 -10.64 -7.69
CA LEU A 232 -5.83 -10.93 -9.11
C LEU A 232 -4.53 -11.38 -9.80
N SER A 233 -3.40 -10.73 -9.52
CA SER A 233 -2.09 -11.05 -10.13
C SER A 233 -1.58 -12.44 -9.76
N VAL A 234 -1.96 -12.99 -8.61
CA VAL A 234 -1.63 -14.36 -8.20
C VAL A 234 -2.69 -15.39 -8.65
N GLY A 235 -3.58 -15.00 -9.57
CA GLY A 235 -4.59 -15.89 -10.17
C GLY A 235 -5.86 -16.07 -9.35
N GLY A 236 -6.12 -15.22 -8.35
CA GLY A 236 -7.33 -15.29 -7.54
C GLY A 236 -8.58 -14.83 -8.27
N GLU A 237 -9.70 -15.51 -8.05
CA GLU A 237 -11.02 -15.12 -8.56
C GLU A 237 -11.78 -14.27 -7.54
N LEU A 238 -12.05 -13.01 -7.91
CA LEU A 238 -12.57 -12.02 -6.98
C LEU A 238 -14.09 -12.12 -6.82
N ASP A 239 -14.57 -12.28 -5.58
CA ASP A 239 -15.97 -11.99 -5.21
C ASP A 239 -16.13 -10.46 -5.17
N VAL A 240 -16.51 -9.86 -6.30
CA VAL A 240 -16.65 -8.41 -6.45
C VAL A 240 -17.63 -7.82 -5.41
N ALA A 241 -18.76 -8.48 -5.19
CA ALA A 241 -19.78 -8.02 -4.26
C ALA A 241 -19.30 -8.14 -2.80
N GLY A 242 -18.62 -9.22 -2.47
CA GLY A 242 -17.94 -9.42 -1.19
C GLY A 242 -16.87 -8.39 -0.94
N ALA A 243 -15.98 -8.17 -1.90
CA ALA A 243 -14.90 -7.18 -1.83
C ALA A 243 -15.43 -5.77 -1.54
N GLN A 244 -16.55 -5.38 -2.16
CA GLN A 244 -17.24 -4.11 -1.89
C GLN A 244 -17.85 -4.04 -0.48
N ARG A 245 -18.40 -5.15 0.05
CA ARG A 245 -18.88 -5.20 1.44
C ARG A 245 -17.73 -5.11 2.44
N THR A 246 -16.64 -5.82 2.20
CA THR A 246 -15.40 -5.79 3.00
C THR A 246 -14.85 -4.37 3.05
N PHE A 247 -14.75 -3.69 1.90
CA PHE A 247 -14.29 -2.31 1.82
C PHE A 247 -15.16 -1.35 2.63
N ARG A 248 -16.49 -1.42 2.47
CA ARG A 248 -17.43 -0.58 3.25
C ARG A 248 -17.23 -0.76 4.75
N ARG A 249 -17.05 -2.00 5.22
CA ARG A 249 -16.81 -2.31 6.63
C ARG A 249 -15.48 -1.76 7.13
N GLU A 250 -14.41 -1.89 6.34
CA GLU A 250 -13.09 -1.36 6.69
C GLU A 250 -13.12 0.17 6.79
N VAL A 251 -13.74 0.84 5.82
CA VAL A 251 -13.95 2.29 5.83
C VAL A 251 -14.80 2.72 7.04
N GLN A 252 -15.86 1.97 7.39
CA GLN A 252 -16.67 2.27 8.57
C GLN A 252 -15.85 2.22 9.87
N ARG A 253 -14.96 1.23 10.04
CA ARG A 253 -14.07 1.13 11.21
C ARG A 253 -13.15 2.35 11.37
N THR A 254 -12.79 3.01 10.25
CA THR A 254 -12.02 4.27 10.33
C THR A 254 -12.81 5.40 11.00
N ASN A 255 -14.14 5.37 10.94
CA ASN A 255 -15.03 6.34 11.60
C ASN A 255 -15.36 5.96 13.05
N GLU A 256 -15.50 4.67 13.38
CA GLU A 256 -15.89 4.23 14.73
C GLU A 256 -14.84 4.58 15.80
N ARG A 257 -13.54 4.48 15.47
CA ARG A 257 -12.46 4.95 16.37
C ARG A 257 -12.48 6.46 16.65
N ARG A 258 -13.23 7.26 15.87
CA ARG A 258 -13.46 8.69 16.16
C ARG A 258 -14.47 8.88 17.29
N LYS A 259 -15.47 8.00 17.42
CA LYS A 259 -16.53 8.13 18.43
C LYS A 259 -16.04 7.78 19.84
N THR A 260 -15.25 6.71 19.96
CA THR A 260 -14.74 6.20 21.25
C THR A 260 -13.65 7.06 21.92
N ARG A 261 -13.06 8.05 21.23
CA ARG A 261 -12.10 8.99 21.83
C ARG A 261 -12.73 10.32 22.27
N ASN A 262 -13.98 10.57 21.88
CA ASN A 262 -14.72 11.81 22.22
C ASN A 262 -15.77 11.58 23.31
N SER A 263 -15.71 10.43 23.99
CA SER A 263 -16.54 9.99 25.11
C SER A 263 -15.62 9.57 26.24
#